data_AF-A0A5Q0LGK6-F1
#
_entry.id   AF-A0A5Q0LGK6-F1
#
_cell.length_a   1.000
_cell.length_b   1.000
_cell.length_c   1.000
_cell.angle_alpha   90.00
_cell.angle_beta   90.00
_cell.angle_gamma   90.00
#
_symmetry.space_group_name_H-M   'P 1'
#
loop_
_entity.id
_entity.type
_entity.pdbx_description
1 polymer ?
#
loop_
_entity_poly.entity_id
_entity_poly.type
_entity_poly.pdbx_seq_one_letter_code
_entity_poly.pdbx_strand_id
1 'polypeptide(L)'
;MTGPTFRPEVPPNPPVPVPVPAAVPAPARVLVVDDEQDVRELLTETFRLAGFAVTAVGTGVAALNTAYAETPDLVVLDVRLPDFDGADVARILRDAGREVPVVLLPKPFSLENVVTRVREILAA
;
A
#
# COMPACT_ATOMS: atom_id res chain seq x y z
N MET A 1 -40.96 55.68 -14.49
CA MET A 1 -39.60 55.24 -14.18
C MET A 1 -39.59 53.72 -14.23
N THR A 2 -39.21 53.13 -15.35
CA THR A 2 -39.16 51.67 -15.51
C THR A 2 -37.73 51.33 -15.90
N GLY A 3 -36.94 50.90 -14.93
CA GLY A 3 -35.54 50.53 -15.15
C GLY A 3 -35.44 49.26 -16.01
N PRO A 4 -34.35 49.08 -16.77
CA PRO A 4 -34.16 47.87 -17.55
C PRO A 4 -33.93 46.67 -16.63
N THR A 5 -34.71 45.60 -16.86
CA THR A 5 -34.53 44.30 -16.19
C THR A 5 -33.31 43.61 -16.81
N PHE A 6 -32.19 43.63 -16.09
CA PHE A 6 -31.01 42.83 -16.45
C PHE A 6 -31.34 41.34 -16.19
N ARG A 7 -31.41 40.54 -17.25
CA ARG A 7 -31.46 39.07 -17.15
C ARG A 7 -30.04 38.55 -17.40
N PRO A 8 -29.39 37.88 -16.44
CA PRO A 8 -28.12 37.21 -16.72
C PRO A 8 -28.40 36.07 -17.70
N GLU A 9 -27.87 36.16 -18.92
CA GLU A 9 -27.84 35.04 -19.85
C GLU A 9 -26.93 33.95 -19.27
N VAL A 10 -27.50 32.78 -19.01
CA VAL A 10 -26.74 31.58 -18.67
C VAL A 10 -26.05 31.12 -19.96
N PRO A 11 -24.71 30.99 -20.00
CA PRO A 11 -24.02 30.57 -21.21
C PRO A 11 -24.46 29.15 -21.61
N PRO A 12 -24.71 28.89 -22.91
CA PRO A 12 -25.42 27.69 -23.36
C PRO A 12 -24.53 26.45 -23.54
N ASN A 13 -23.48 26.25 -22.73
CA ASN A 13 -22.67 25.04 -22.88
C ASN A 13 -22.21 24.48 -21.53
N PRO A 14 -22.53 23.21 -21.19
CA PRO A 14 -21.84 22.54 -20.11
C PRO A 14 -20.34 22.49 -20.43
N PRO A 15 -19.45 22.57 -19.42
CA PRO A 15 -18.03 22.41 -19.64
C PRO A 15 -17.82 21.07 -20.34
N VAL A 16 -17.21 21.10 -21.54
CA VAL A 16 -16.65 19.90 -22.15
C VAL A 16 -15.81 19.20 -21.10
N PRO A 17 -15.99 17.89 -20.85
CA PRO A 17 -15.16 17.18 -19.89
C PRO A 17 -13.72 17.31 -20.36
N VAL A 18 -12.93 18.11 -19.63
CA VAL A 18 -11.49 18.11 -19.79
C VAL A 18 -11.05 16.67 -19.55
N PRO A 19 -10.30 16.03 -20.46
CA PRO A 19 -9.74 14.73 -20.19
C PRO A 19 -8.84 14.90 -18.96
N VAL A 20 -9.32 14.43 -17.81
CA VAL A 20 -8.46 14.21 -16.65
C VAL A 20 -7.33 13.33 -17.18
N PRO A 21 -6.05 13.76 -17.11
CA PRO A 21 -4.95 12.91 -17.51
C PRO A 21 -5.13 11.58 -16.80
N ALA A 22 -5.07 10.48 -17.56
CA ALA A 22 -5.22 9.13 -17.04
C ALA A 22 -4.46 9.04 -15.71
N ALA A 23 -5.19 8.76 -14.63
CA ALA A 23 -4.68 8.84 -13.27
C ALA A 23 -3.28 8.22 -13.22
N VAL A 24 -2.28 8.99 -12.74
CA VAL A 24 -0.96 8.42 -12.46
C VAL A 24 -1.22 7.20 -11.57
N PRO A 25 -0.78 5.99 -11.96
CA PRO A 25 -1.07 4.81 -11.17
C PRO A 25 -0.55 5.04 -9.76
N ALA A 26 -1.43 4.89 -8.77
CA ALA A 26 -1.06 5.04 -7.38
C ALA A 26 0.07 4.04 -7.05
N PRO A 27 1.06 4.43 -6.23
CA PRO A 27 2.13 3.52 -5.83
C PRO A 27 1.53 2.33 -5.09
N ALA A 28 1.98 1.12 -5.41
CA ALA A 28 1.55 -0.09 -4.73
C ALA A 28 1.89 -0.02 -3.24
N ARG A 29 0.96 -0.48 -2.41
CA ARG A 29 0.99 -0.41 -0.95
C ARG A 29 1.63 -1.66 -0.39
N VAL A 30 2.80 -1.51 0.24
CA VAL A 30 3.54 -2.60 0.89
C VAL A 30 3.43 -2.45 2.40
N LEU A 31 2.98 -3.50 3.08
CA LEU A 31 3.02 -3.60 4.54
C LEU A 31 4.30 -4.33 4.95
N VAL A 32 5.18 -3.67 5.71
CA VAL A 32 6.39 -4.27 6.27
C VAL A 32 6.16 -4.63 7.72
N VAL A 33 6.52 -5.86 8.11
CA VAL A 33 6.35 -6.40 9.45
C VAL A 33 7.65 -7.03 9.91
N ASP A 34 8.32 -6.39 10.86
CA ASP A 34 9.57 -6.88 11.48
C ASP A 34 9.62 -6.31 12.90
N ASP A 35 10.05 -7.06 13.91
CA ASP A 35 10.08 -6.59 15.30
C ASP A 35 11.26 -5.64 15.58
N GLU A 36 12.32 -5.72 14.78
CA GLU A 36 13.50 -4.87 14.88
C GLU A 36 13.26 -3.51 14.20
N GLN A 37 13.32 -2.43 14.99
CA GLN A 37 13.05 -1.07 14.51
C GLN A 37 13.99 -0.65 13.38
N ASP A 38 15.28 -0.91 13.53
CA ASP A 38 16.30 -0.54 12.54
C ASP A 38 16.04 -1.22 11.18
N VAL A 39 15.59 -2.49 11.21
CA VAL A 39 15.23 -3.23 10.00
C VAL A 39 13.99 -2.65 9.35
N ARG A 40 12.95 -2.31 10.13
CA ARG A 40 11.74 -1.66 9.60
C ARG A 40 12.06 -0.32 8.93
N GLU A 41 12.88 0.51 9.55
CA GLU A 41 13.25 1.82 9.02
C GLU A 41 14.02 1.66 7.70
N LEU A 42 15.01 0.78 7.67
CA LEU A 42 15.80 0.47 6.48
C LEU A 42 14.94 -0.06 5.32
N LEU A 43 14.05 -1.02 5.58
CA LEU A 43 13.13 -1.56 4.58
C LEU A 43 12.17 -0.48 4.08
N THR A 44 11.65 0.34 5.00
CA THR A 44 10.72 1.42 4.65
C THR A 44 11.35 2.43 3.71
N GLU A 45 12.57 2.90 4.02
CA GLU A 45 13.30 3.81 3.15
C GLU A 45 13.58 3.18 1.79
N THR A 46 14.08 1.94 1.79
CA THR A 46 14.41 1.20 0.56
C THR A 46 13.19 1.04 -0.35
N PHE A 47 12.05 0.62 0.18
CA PHE A 47 10.83 0.43 -0.60
C PHE A 47 10.24 1.76 -1.09
N ARG A 48 10.31 2.83 -0.29
CA ARG A 48 9.88 4.17 -0.73
C ARG A 48 10.73 4.68 -1.89
N LEU A 49 12.05 4.52 -1.81
CA LEU A 49 12.97 4.85 -2.91
C LEU A 49 12.67 3.99 -4.16
N ALA A 50 12.21 2.76 -3.97
CA ALA A 50 11.80 1.88 -5.05
C ALA A 50 10.41 2.23 -5.66
N GLY A 51 9.70 3.22 -5.13
CA GLY A 51 8.43 3.73 -5.64
C GLY A 51 7.17 3.20 -4.96
N PHE A 52 7.29 2.52 -3.82
CA PHE A 52 6.16 1.95 -3.09
C PHE A 52 5.63 2.88 -2.00
N ALA A 53 4.33 2.79 -1.72
CA ALA A 53 3.74 3.33 -0.50
C ALA A 53 3.94 2.31 0.62
N VAL A 54 4.56 2.70 1.73
CA VAL A 54 4.98 1.75 2.77
C VAL A 54 4.38 2.12 4.11
N THR A 55 3.71 1.14 4.72
CA THR A 55 3.30 1.13 6.12
C THR A 55 4.12 0.06 6.85
N ALA A 56 4.69 0.39 8.00
CA ALA A 56 5.55 -0.54 8.75
C ALA A 56 5.05 -0.72 10.19
N VAL A 57 5.02 -1.96 10.66
CA VAL A 57 4.54 -2.32 12.00
C VAL A 57 5.43 -3.38 12.64
N GLY A 58 5.49 -3.40 13.98
CA GLY A 58 6.44 -4.23 14.73
C GLY A 58 5.90 -5.57 15.25
N THR A 59 4.61 -5.87 15.06
CA THR A 59 3.96 -7.04 15.67
C THR A 59 2.96 -7.66 14.71
N GLY A 60 2.68 -8.95 14.87
CA GLY A 60 1.69 -9.67 14.09
C GLY A 60 0.26 -9.14 14.30
N VAL A 61 -0.10 -8.76 15.53
CA VAL A 61 -1.39 -8.10 15.81
C VAL A 61 -1.54 -6.80 15.02
N ALA A 62 -0.50 -5.95 15.03
CA ALA A 62 -0.52 -4.71 14.27
C ALA A 62 -0.57 -4.99 12.76
N ALA A 63 0.14 -6.02 12.29
CA ALA A 63 0.11 -6.45 10.90
C ALA A 63 -1.30 -6.84 10.45
N LEU A 64 -2.01 -7.65 11.23
CA LEU A 64 -3.39 -8.02 10.92
C LEU A 64 -4.29 -6.79 10.88
N ASN A 65 -4.28 -5.96 11.93
CA ASN A 65 -5.10 -4.76 12.00
C ASN A 65 -4.86 -3.81 10.82
N THR A 66 -3.59 -3.57 10.48
CA THR A 66 -3.22 -2.72 9.35
C THR A 66 -3.61 -3.36 8.03
N ALA A 67 -3.40 -4.67 7.85
CA ALA A 67 -3.82 -5.36 6.62
C ALA A 67 -5.34 -5.27 6.40
N TYR A 68 -6.14 -5.31 7.46
CA TYR A 68 -7.59 -5.09 7.38
C TYR A 68 -7.97 -3.65 7.05
N ALA A 69 -7.32 -2.67 7.70
CA ALA A 69 -7.66 -1.26 7.57
C ALA A 69 -7.19 -0.65 6.25
N GLU A 70 -6.01 -1.06 5.78
CA GLU A 70 -5.31 -0.41 4.68
C GLU A 70 -5.30 -1.20 3.38
N THR A 71 -5.70 -2.48 3.42
CA THR A 71 -5.73 -3.37 2.26
C THR A 71 -4.45 -3.26 1.40
N PRO A 72 -3.27 -3.62 1.95
CA PRO A 72 -2.02 -3.55 1.21
C PRO A 72 -2.06 -4.50 0.01
N ASP A 73 -1.31 -4.14 -1.03
CA ASP A 73 -1.14 -4.96 -2.25
C ASP A 73 -0.16 -6.12 -2.00
N LEU A 74 0.73 -5.98 -1.01
CA LEU A 74 1.67 -7.03 -0.61
C LEU A 74 2.10 -6.85 0.85
N VAL A 75 2.37 -7.96 1.54
CA VAL A 75 2.94 -7.98 2.90
C VAL A 75 4.35 -8.56 2.87
N VAL A 76 5.34 -7.84 3.40
CA VAL A 76 6.69 -8.33 3.69
C VAL A 76 6.76 -8.61 5.18
N LEU A 77 7.04 -9.85 5.55
CA LEU A 77 6.82 -10.35 6.90
C LEU A 77 8.04 -11.12 7.39
N ASP A 78 8.62 -10.74 8.52
CA ASP A 78 9.61 -11.56 9.21
C ASP A 78 8.98 -12.92 9.57
N VAL A 79 9.76 -13.98 9.40
CA VAL A 79 9.42 -15.33 9.81
C VAL A 79 9.22 -15.41 11.33
N ARG A 80 10.02 -14.68 12.11
CA ARG A 80 9.95 -14.72 13.58
C ARG A 80 9.47 -13.39 14.14
N LEU A 81 8.22 -13.33 14.58
CA LEU A 81 7.70 -12.22 15.37
C LEU A 81 7.58 -12.62 16.85
N PRO A 82 7.60 -11.66 17.79
CA PRO A 82 7.48 -11.95 19.21
C PRO A 82 6.10 -12.48 19.62
N ASP A 83 5.06 -12.20 18.83
CA ASP A 83 3.66 -12.51 19.13
C ASP A 83 3.03 -13.59 18.22
N PHE A 84 3.58 -13.80 17.02
CA PHE A 84 3.09 -14.79 16.04
C PHE A 84 4.24 -15.42 15.25
N ASP A 85 4.03 -16.63 14.73
CA ASP A 85 4.82 -17.09 13.58
C ASP A 85 4.36 -16.31 12.33
N GLY A 86 5.28 -15.82 11.50
CA GLY A 86 4.92 -15.13 10.27
C GLY A 86 4.00 -15.97 9.36
N ALA A 87 4.14 -17.30 9.40
CA ALA A 87 3.22 -18.19 8.69
C ALA A 87 1.77 -18.12 9.21
N ASP A 88 1.58 -17.90 10.51
CA ASP A 88 0.24 -17.79 11.11
C ASP A 88 -0.47 -16.52 10.66
N VAL A 89 0.24 -15.39 10.57
CA VAL A 89 -0.31 -14.13 10.04
C VAL A 89 -0.78 -14.33 8.59
N ALA A 90 0.04 -14.95 7.75
CA ALA A 90 -0.31 -15.24 6.37
C ALA A 90 -1.55 -16.15 6.26
N ARG A 91 -1.65 -17.14 7.15
CA ARG A 91 -2.80 -18.04 7.22
C ARG A 91 -4.07 -17.31 7.65
N ILE A 92 -4.01 -16.47 8.69
CA ILE A 92 -5.15 -15.72 9.20
C ILE A 92 -5.70 -14.77 8.12
N LEU A 93 -4.81 -14.08 7.38
CA LEU A 93 -5.23 -13.21 6.27
C LEU A 93 -5.94 -14.00 5.18
N ARG A 94 -5.40 -15.17 4.81
CA ARG A 94 -6.03 -16.05 3.81
C ARG A 94 -7.38 -16.57 4.27
N ASP A 95 -7.48 -17.05 5.51
CA ASP A 95 -8.72 -17.60 6.08
C ASP A 95 -9.81 -16.51 6.19
N ALA A 96 -9.42 -15.25 6.30
CA ALA A 96 -10.31 -14.09 6.25
C ALA A 96 -10.72 -13.65 4.83
N GLY A 97 -10.34 -14.41 3.80
CA GLY A 97 -10.64 -14.10 2.39
C GLY A 97 -9.78 -12.98 1.81
N ARG A 98 -8.63 -12.67 2.40
CA ARG A 98 -7.64 -11.76 1.82
C ARG A 98 -6.59 -12.55 1.05
N GLU A 99 -6.64 -12.43 -0.27
CA GLU A 99 -5.65 -13.03 -1.19
C GLU A 99 -4.39 -12.16 -1.34
N VAL A 100 -4.02 -11.41 -0.30
CA VAL A 100 -2.83 -10.57 -0.35
C VAL A 100 -1.57 -11.46 -0.40
N PRO A 101 -0.66 -11.26 -1.36
CA PRO A 101 0.59 -12.00 -1.39
C PRO A 101 1.45 -11.65 -0.17
N VAL A 102 2.04 -12.67 0.43
CA VAL A 102 2.95 -12.55 1.57
C VAL A 102 4.34 -13.01 1.16
N VAL A 103 5.34 -12.15 1.36
CA VAL A 103 6.75 -12.44 1.19
C VAL A 103 7.36 -12.62 2.58
N LEU A 104 7.77 -13.83 2.89
CA LEU A 104 8.51 -14.10 4.12
C LEU A 104 9.96 -13.60 3.98
N LEU A 105 10.46 -12.94 5.03
CA LEU A 105 11.77 -12.34 5.12
C LEU A 105 12.69 -13.18 6.04
N PRO A 106 13.39 -14.21 5.53
CA PRO A 106 14.31 -14.98 6.34
C PRO A 106 15.59 -14.18 6.66
N LYS A 107 16.05 -14.22 7.92
CA LYS A 107 17.32 -13.60 8.34
C LYS A 107 18.48 -14.61 8.18
N PRO A 108 19.62 -14.24 7.55
CA PRO A 108 19.92 -12.94 6.94
C PRO A 108 19.27 -12.76 5.55
N PHE A 109 18.90 -11.52 5.22
CA PHE A 109 18.30 -11.16 3.92
C PHE A 109 19.16 -10.15 3.16
N SER A 110 18.87 -9.97 1.86
CA SER A 110 19.41 -8.90 1.01
C SER A 110 18.27 -7.97 0.56
N LEU A 111 18.43 -6.67 0.76
CA LEU A 111 17.45 -5.65 0.37
C LEU A 111 17.12 -5.69 -1.12
N GLU A 112 18.15 -5.83 -1.97
CA GLU A 112 17.97 -5.87 -3.43
C GLU A 112 17.13 -7.07 -3.85
N ASN A 113 17.41 -8.25 -3.27
CA ASN A 113 16.68 -9.48 -3.57
C ASN A 113 15.22 -9.35 -3.13
N VAL A 114 14.98 -8.77 -1.96
CA VAL A 114 13.64 -8.56 -1.41
C VAL A 114 12.84 -7.59 -2.27
N VAL A 115 13.41 -6.44 -2.66
CA VAL A 115 12.75 -5.46 -3.54
C VAL A 115 12.46 -6.06 -4.91
N THR A 116 13.42 -6.80 -5.49
CA THR A 116 13.24 -7.49 -6.76
C THR A 116 12.09 -8.48 -6.68
N ARG A 117 12.04 -9.27 -5.60
CA ARG A 117 10.98 -10.25 -5.40
C ARG A 117 9.61 -9.61 -5.24
N VAL A 118 9.52 -8.51 -4.49
CA VAL A 118 8.27 -7.74 -4.34
C VAL A 118 7.78 -7.19 -5.69
N ARG A 119 8.69 -6.67 -6.52
CA ARG A 119 8.35 -6.19 -7.86
C ARG A 119 7.82 -7.29 -8.77
N GLU A 120 8.45 -8.46 -8.77
CA GLU A 120 8.00 -9.61 -9.56
C GLU A 120 6.58 -10.04 -9.19
N ILE A 121 6.29 -10.10 -7.89
CA ILE A 121 4.98 -10.54 -7.39
C ILE A 121 3.89 -9.53 -7.73
N LEU A 122 4.18 -8.23 -7.60
CA LEU A 122 3.22 -7.16 -7.94
C LEU A 122 3.04 -6.97 -9.45
N ALA A 123 3.91 -7.54 -10.28
CA ALA A 123 3.82 -7.48 -11.74
C ALA A 123 3.14 -8.71 -12.37
N ALA A 124 2.86 -9.75 -11.57
CA ALA A 124 2.24 -11.01 -12.00
C ALA A 124 0.71 -10.94 -11.96
#